data_AF-A0A1H3GTA3-F1
#
_entry.id   AF-A0A1H3GTA3-F1
#
_cell.length_a   1.000
_cell.length_b   1.000
_cell.length_c   1.000
_cell.angle_alpha   90.00
_cell.angle_beta   90.00
_cell.angle_gamma   90.00
#
_symmetry.space_group_name_H-M   'P 1'
#
loop_
_entity.id
_entity.type
_entity.pdbx_description
1 polymer ?
#
loop_
_entity_poly.entity_id
_entity_poly.type
_entity_poly.pdbx_seq_one_letter_code
_entity_poly.pdbx_strand_id
1 'polypeptide(L)'
;MKRVTQFTKIFIIATITCATLIGCETKGKTEPSTTKKTETSQNNKQSKSTKNNSSTKKTNKALVGYKTILTRLHNEHILGDKEVKLAESSDIENNQYAIYDVDKDGQDELIVLFTTADNEYVQGKIYGYDSKNGEVVEKMSCYPSVHVYDNGVICDDVTVALNRSADRLWPYGVWKYDSTQKKYINQGYVSEIFADDSETESEELDQFPTDKDKDNDKILYVIKKDNSDMTFLDKDEYEKWHDGFLKDAKEIKINYKNLTLKNINDSCKEQ
;
A
#
# COMPACT_ATOMS: atom_id res chain seq x y z
N MET A 1 -30.07 -20.40 -33.40
CA MET A 1 -30.11 -19.08 -32.75
C MET A 1 -29.59 -19.22 -31.32
N LYS A 2 -28.30 -18.94 -31.09
CA LYS A 2 -27.76 -18.79 -29.73
C LYS A 2 -27.65 -17.29 -29.47
N ARG A 3 -28.31 -16.81 -28.42
CA ARG A 3 -28.23 -15.41 -27.96
C ARG A 3 -26.80 -15.20 -27.43
N VAL A 4 -26.03 -14.37 -28.12
CA VAL A 4 -24.76 -13.84 -27.61
C VAL A 4 -25.16 -12.71 -26.65
N THR A 5 -25.02 -12.97 -25.35
CA THR A 5 -25.15 -11.93 -24.33
C THR A 5 -23.92 -11.05 -24.43
N GLN A 6 -24.09 -9.82 -24.90
CA GLN A 6 -23.08 -8.78 -24.90
C GLN A 6 -22.70 -8.50 -23.44
N PHE A 7 -21.51 -8.92 -23.01
CA PHE A 7 -20.93 -8.48 -21.75
C PHE A 7 -20.25 -7.13 -22.00
N THR A 8 -20.76 -6.10 -21.35
CA THR A 8 -20.18 -4.76 -21.35
C THR A 8 -18.81 -4.83 -20.69
N LYS A 9 -17.75 -4.73 -21.51
CA LYS A 9 -16.36 -4.61 -21.08
C LYS A 9 -16.19 -3.28 -20.34
N ILE A 10 -15.97 -3.32 -19.03
CA ILE A 10 -15.59 -2.13 -18.25
C ILE A 10 -14.06 -2.17 -18.13
N PHE A 11 -13.41 -1.23 -18.83
CA PHE A 11 -11.97 -1.12 -18.93
C PHE A 11 -11.37 -0.29 -17.78
N ILE A 12 -10.14 -0.68 -17.43
CA ILE A 12 -9.24 -0.02 -16.50
C ILE A 12 -8.65 1.23 -17.16
N ILE A 13 -8.95 2.40 -16.61
CA ILE A 13 -8.17 3.63 -16.85
C ILE A 13 -7.78 4.16 -15.47
N ALA A 14 -6.58 3.83 -15.01
CA ALA A 14 -5.94 4.52 -13.90
C ALA A 14 -5.01 5.60 -14.47
N THR A 15 -5.58 6.68 -15.01
CA THR A 15 -4.81 7.88 -15.35
C THR A 15 -4.78 8.79 -14.12
N ILE A 16 -3.72 8.69 -13.31
CA ILE A 16 -3.41 9.72 -12.32
C ILE A 16 -2.37 10.66 -12.94
N THR A 17 -2.85 11.78 -13.46
CA THR A 17 -2.02 12.92 -13.86
C THR A 17 -1.52 13.65 -12.61
N CYS A 18 -0.29 13.38 -12.20
CA CYS A 18 0.43 14.24 -11.28
C CYS A 18 1.40 15.14 -12.06
N ALA A 19 1.13 16.44 -12.02
CA ALA A 19 1.96 17.48 -12.59
C ALA A 19 3.36 17.49 -11.94
N THR A 20 4.41 17.34 -12.75
CA THR A 20 5.79 17.51 -12.31
C THR A 20 6.17 18.99 -12.32
N LEU A 21 6.53 19.53 -11.16
CA LEU A 21 7.35 20.74 -11.08
C LEU A 21 8.82 20.33 -10.98
N ILE A 22 9.61 20.95 -11.86
CA ILE A 22 11.04 20.81 -12.07
C ILE A 22 11.80 21.49 -10.93
N GLY A 23 12.87 20.85 -10.44
CA GLY A 23 13.85 21.46 -9.54
C GLY A 23 15.20 20.76 -9.62
N CYS A 24 16.11 21.37 -10.37
CA CYS A 24 17.50 20.99 -10.60
C CYS A 24 18.35 21.11 -9.31
N GLU A 25 19.35 20.23 -9.10
CA GLU A 25 20.71 20.62 -8.69
C GLU A 25 21.71 19.43 -8.58
N THR A 26 22.97 19.79 -8.44
CA THR A 26 24.18 19.24 -9.07
C THR A 26 24.99 18.23 -8.22
N LYS A 27 25.91 17.54 -8.92
CA LYS A 27 26.80 16.45 -8.48
C LYS A 27 28.02 16.89 -7.64
N GLY A 28 28.50 15.97 -6.79
CA GLY A 28 29.92 15.76 -6.39
C GLY A 28 30.04 14.88 -5.13
N LYS A 29 30.33 13.56 -5.18
CA LYS A 29 31.67 12.86 -5.16
C LYS A 29 32.58 13.32 -3.99
N THR A 30 33.28 12.51 -3.16
CA THR A 30 33.56 11.05 -3.03
C THR A 30 34.16 10.81 -1.61
N GLU A 31 33.93 9.61 -1.08
CA GLU A 31 34.63 8.79 -0.04
C GLU A 31 36.19 8.79 -0.03
N PRO A 32 36.95 7.98 0.79
CA PRO A 32 36.59 7.01 1.85
C PRO A 32 37.56 6.98 3.09
N SER A 33 37.35 5.99 4.00
CA SER A 33 38.38 5.12 4.66
C SER A 33 38.36 5.14 6.21
N THR A 34 38.56 4.09 7.03
CA THR A 34 38.62 2.61 6.97
C THR A 34 38.84 2.10 8.43
N THR A 35 38.07 1.08 8.86
CA THR A 35 38.41 -0.08 9.74
C THR A 35 38.98 0.07 11.17
N LYS A 36 38.32 -0.59 12.15
CA LYS A 36 38.77 -1.78 12.96
C LYS A 36 37.70 -2.14 14.02
N LYS A 37 37.06 -3.32 13.94
CA LYS A 37 37.31 -4.57 14.73
C LYS A 37 37.67 -4.37 16.21
N THR A 38 36.90 -4.99 17.11
CA THR A 38 37.32 -6.13 17.98
C THR A 38 36.15 -6.70 18.83
N GLU A 39 35.96 -8.01 18.67
CA GLU A 39 35.58 -9.11 19.61
C GLU A 39 34.61 -8.94 20.80
N THR A 40 33.54 -9.74 20.72
CA THR A 40 33.07 -10.80 21.65
C THR A 40 33.21 -10.63 23.17
N SER A 41 32.08 -10.67 23.87
CA SER A 41 31.90 -11.53 25.05
C SER A 41 30.43 -11.82 25.32
N GLN A 42 30.13 -13.12 25.39
CA GLN A 42 28.86 -13.69 25.82
C GLN A 42 28.61 -13.36 27.29
N ASN A 43 27.36 -13.07 27.64
CA ASN A 43 26.85 -13.46 28.96
C ASN A 43 25.35 -13.72 28.90
N ASN A 44 25.01 -14.98 29.16
CA ASN A 44 23.66 -15.49 29.35
C ASN A 44 22.99 -14.77 30.53
N LYS A 45 21.86 -14.12 30.27
CA LYS A 45 20.84 -13.90 31.29
C LYS A 45 19.45 -14.17 30.70
N GLN A 46 18.90 -15.28 31.18
CA GLN A 46 17.52 -15.72 31.03
C GLN A 46 16.56 -14.57 31.36
N SER A 47 15.88 -14.05 30.34
CA SER A 47 14.82 -13.05 30.50
C SER A 47 13.47 -13.68 30.23
N LYS A 48 12.61 -13.56 31.24
CA LYS A 48 11.18 -13.82 31.21
C LYS A 48 10.54 -13.16 29.99
N SER A 49 9.55 -13.84 29.43
CA SER A 49 8.66 -13.34 28.39
C SER A 49 7.97 -12.06 28.86
N THR A 50 8.41 -10.92 28.34
CA THR A 50 7.72 -9.65 28.47
C THR A 50 7.00 -9.40 27.16
N LYS A 51 5.69 -9.17 27.25
CA LYS A 51 4.82 -8.74 26.16
C LYS A 51 5.43 -7.51 25.47
N ASN A 52 5.75 -7.63 24.18
CA ASN A 52 6.14 -6.49 23.35
C ASN A 52 4.91 -5.62 23.09
N ASN A 53 4.64 -4.67 23.97
CA ASN A 53 3.99 -3.43 23.57
C ASN A 53 5.09 -2.52 23.04
N SER A 54 5.27 -2.49 21.72
CA SER A 54 6.07 -1.46 21.04
C SER A 54 5.40 -0.11 21.30
N SER A 55 5.93 0.67 22.23
CA SER A 55 5.50 2.05 22.47
C SER A 55 6.31 2.98 21.56
N THR A 56 5.82 3.21 20.35
CA THR A 56 6.26 4.28 19.44
C THR A 56 5.90 5.65 20.01
N LYS A 57 6.67 6.68 19.63
CA LYS A 57 6.58 8.01 20.24
C LYS A 57 5.73 8.94 19.37
N LYS A 58 4.42 8.93 19.60
CA LYS A 58 3.51 9.95 19.07
C LYS A 58 3.94 11.33 19.56
N THR A 59 4.20 12.27 18.66
CA THR A 59 4.33 13.67 19.06
C THR A 59 2.95 14.30 19.17
N ASN A 60 2.73 15.19 20.15
CA ASN A 60 1.43 15.88 20.29
C ASN A 60 1.04 16.59 18.98
N LYS A 61 2.01 17.12 18.22
CA LYS A 61 1.73 17.81 16.95
C LYS A 61 1.24 16.87 15.84
N ALA A 62 1.84 15.69 15.69
CA ALA A 62 1.37 14.69 14.72
C ALA A 62 -0.08 14.27 15.03
N LEU A 63 -0.38 14.00 16.31
CA LEU A 63 -1.73 13.62 16.74
C LEU A 63 -2.77 14.72 16.49
N VAL A 64 -2.42 15.99 16.69
CA VAL A 64 -3.31 17.12 16.35
C VAL A 64 -3.59 17.16 14.85
N GLY A 65 -2.57 16.95 14.01
CA GLY A 65 -2.74 16.87 12.57
C GLY A 65 -3.62 15.70 12.13
N TYR A 66 -3.38 14.50 12.67
CA TYR A 66 -4.19 13.31 12.39
C TYR A 66 -5.63 13.47 12.85
N LYS A 67 -5.85 14.06 14.04
CA LYS A 67 -7.19 14.39 14.54
C LYS A 67 -7.91 15.33 13.59
N THR A 68 -7.21 16.30 13.01
CA THR A 68 -7.77 17.25 12.05
C THR A 68 -8.24 16.52 10.78
N ILE A 69 -7.41 15.65 10.20
CA ILE A 69 -7.78 14.84 9.02
C ILE A 69 -9.01 13.98 9.32
N LEU A 70 -8.99 13.22 10.42
CA LEU A 70 -10.07 12.30 10.77
C LEU A 70 -11.39 13.04 11.06
N THR A 71 -11.32 14.19 11.75
CA THR A 71 -12.50 14.99 12.07
C THR A 71 -13.10 15.64 10.81
N ARG A 72 -12.24 16.12 9.89
CA ARG A 72 -12.70 16.65 8.59
C ARG A 72 -13.33 15.56 7.74
N LEU A 73 -12.74 14.38 7.67
CA LEU A 73 -13.36 13.25 6.98
C LEU A 73 -14.73 12.91 7.59
N HIS A 74 -14.83 12.85 8.92
CA HIS A 74 -16.06 12.51 9.61
C HIS A 74 -17.18 13.55 9.43
N ASN A 75 -16.87 14.84 9.60
CA ASN A 75 -17.89 15.89 9.67
C ASN A 75 -18.16 16.57 8.32
N GLU A 76 -17.14 16.66 7.47
CA GLU A 76 -17.17 17.43 6.23
C GLU A 76 -17.06 16.52 5.00
N HIS A 77 -16.83 15.21 5.18
CA HIS A 77 -16.57 14.26 4.09
C HIS A 77 -15.43 14.71 3.18
N ILE A 78 -14.35 15.22 3.78
CA ILE A 78 -13.13 15.62 3.05
C ILE A 78 -11.97 14.69 3.43
N LEU A 79 -11.39 14.02 2.43
CA LEU A 79 -10.17 13.21 2.58
C LEU A 79 -9.06 13.79 1.71
N GLY A 80 -7.98 14.23 2.36
CA GLY A 80 -6.96 15.04 1.70
C GLY A 80 -7.56 16.38 1.22
N ASP A 81 -7.43 16.65 -0.08
CA ASP A 81 -7.93 17.87 -0.73
C ASP A 81 -9.24 17.67 -1.49
N LYS A 82 -9.88 16.50 -1.34
CA LYS A 82 -11.07 16.13 -2.12
C LYS A 82 -12.26 15.85 -1.20
N GLU A 83 -13.42 16.34 -1.62
CA GLU A 83 -14.69 15.85 -1.11
C GLU A 83 -14.87 14.39 -1.55
N VAL A 84 -15.33 13.55 -0.64
CA VAL A 84 -15.63 12.14 -0.88
C VAL A 84 -17.11 11.89 -0.64
N LYS A 85 -17.69 10.94 -1.38
CA LYS A 85 -19.11 10.61 -1.28
C LYS A 85 -19.33 9.24 -0.68
N LEU A 86 -20.26 9.18 0.25
CA LEU A 86 -20.76 7.92 0.81
C LEU A 86 -21.66 7.23 -0.21
N ALA A 87 -21.63 5.90 -0.21
CA ALA A 87 -22.66 5.11 -0.88
C ALA A 87 -24.02 5.33 -0.20
N GLU A 88 -25.10 5.10 -0.94
CA GLU A 88 -26.46 5.24 -0.42
C GLU A 88 -26.66 4.37 0.85
N SER A 89 -27.29 4.96 1.87
CA SER A 89 -27.55 4.30 3.17
C SER A 89 -26.29 3.84 3.95
N SER A 90 -25.10 4.30 3.56
CA SER A 90 -23.86 4.02 4.29
C SER A 90 -23.61 5.03 5.41
N ASP A 91 -22.88 4.59 6.43
CA ASP A 91 -22.50 5.40 7.59
C ASP A 91 -20.99 5.67 7.58
N ILE A 92 -20.60 6.94 7.67
CA ILE A 92 -19.22 7.41 7.74
C ILE A 92 -18.44 6.73 8.88
N GLU A 93 -19.12 6.40 9.99
CA GLU A 93 -18.49 5.79 11.16
C GLU A 93 -18.06 4.34 10.93
N ASN A 94 -18.57 3.66 9.89
CA ASN A 94 -18.14 2.30 9.52
C ASN A 94 -16.78 2.27 8.80
N ASN A 95 -16.26 3.43 8.36
CA ASN A 95 -14.89 3.54 7.90
C ASN A 95 -13.90 3.33 9.03
N GLN A 96 -12.66 3.04 8.68
CA GLN A 96 -11.66 2.61 9.66
C GLN A 96 -10.38 3.42 9.56
N TYR A 97 -9.67 3.52 10.68
CA TYR A 97 -8.34 4.12 10.71
C TYR A 97 -7.45 3.45 11.77
N ALA A 98 -6.14 3.63 11.64
CA ALA A 98 -5.15 3.22 12.63
C ALA A 98 -4.00 4.24 12.69
N ILE A 99 -3.29 4.28 13.82
CA ILE A 99 -2.06 5.05 13.98
C ILE A 99 -0.96 4.05 14.34
N TYR A 100 0.03 3.89 13.48
CA TYR A 100 1.04 2.86 13.56
C TYR A 100 2.30 3.25 12.77
N ASP A 101 3.49 2.93 13.29
CA ASP A 101 4.78 3.06 12.59
C ASP A 101 4.90 2.00 11.49
N VAL A 102 4.54 2.40 10.27
CA VAL A 102 4.45 1.55 9.09
C VAL A 102 5.84 1.35 8.48
N ASP A 103 6.62 2.42 8.29
CA ASP A 103 7.93 2.36 7.61
C ASP A 103 9.10 1.99 8.53
N LYS A 104 8.86 1.84 9.84
CA LYS A 104 9.85 1.48 10.87
C LYS A 104 10.87 2.57 11.15
N ASP A 105 10.53 3.84 10.90
CA ASP A 105 11.37 4.98 11.24
C ASP A 105 11.22 5.44 12.71
N GLY A 106 10.26 4.86 13.45
CA GLY A 106 9.98 5.18 14.86
C GLY A 106 8.96 6.31 15.06
N GLN A 107 8.41 6.88 13.98
CA GLN A 107 7.28 7.78 13.98
C GLN A 107 6.03 7.01 13.52
N ASP A 108 4.88 7.27 14.15
CA ASP A 108 3.65 6.63 13.71
C ASP A 108 3.04 7.38 12.52
N GLU A 109 2.60 6.65 11.50
CA GLU A 109 1.71 7.15 10.44
C GLU A 109 0.24 6.98 10.79
N LEU A 110 -0.62 7.79 10.17
CA LEU A 110 -2.06 7.58 10.13
C LEU A 110 -2.43 6.78 8.88
N ILE A 111 -3.11 5.65 9.06
CA ILE A 111 -3.73 4.85 8.01
C ILE A 111 -5.23 5.12 8.04
N VAL A 112 -5.84 5.45 6.89
CA VAL A 112 -7.29 5.67 6.74
C VAL A 112 -7.80 4.73 5.66
N LEU A 113 -8.83 3.95 5.98
CA LEU A 113 -9.54 3.07 5.07
C LEU A 113 -10.96 3.61 4.87
N PHE A 114 -11.21 4.17 3.70
CA PHE A 114 -12.51 4.72 3.32
C PHE A 114 -13.22 3.75 2.37
N THR A 115 -14.09 2.91 2.92
CA THR A 115 -14.75 1.77 2.27
C THR A 115 -16.25 1.93 2.09
N THR A 116 -16.88 2.87 2.81
CA THR A 116 -18.34 3.07 2.77
C THR A 116 -18.77 4.03 1.67
N ALA A 117 -17.91 4.18 0.67
CA ALA A 117 -18.05 5.13 -0.42
C ALA A 117 -18.78 4.50 -1.61
N ASP A 118 -19.28 5.32 -2.53
CA ASP A 118 -19.56 4.77 -3.86
C ASP A 118 -18.25 4.28 -4.50
N ASN A 119 -18.35 3.35 -5.45
CA ASN A 119 -17.19 2.60 -5.96
C ASN A 119 -16.02 3.49 -6.43
N GLU A 120 -16.27 4.73 -6.86
CA GLU A 120 -15.23 5.64 -7.36
C GLU A 120 -14.42 6.30 -6.22
N TYR A 121 -14.98 6.40 -5.01
CA TYR A 121 -14.29 7.04 -3.87
C TYR A 121 -13.66 6.06 -2.89
N VAL A 122 -13.90 4.75 -3.05
CA VAL A 122 -13.33 3.71 -2.19
C VAL A 122 -11.79 3.76 -2.27
N GLN A 123 -11.13 4.08 -1.16
CA GLN A 123 -9.68 4.30 -1.14
C GLN A 123 -9.05 4.10 0.24
N GLY A 124 -7.77 3.75 0.24
CA GLY A 124 -6.87 3.79 1.38
C GLY A 124 -5.90 4.98 1.28
N LYS A 125 -5.57 5.58 2.43
CA LYS A 125 -4.58 6.67 2.53
C LYS A 125 -3.62 6.42 3.69
N ILE A 126 -2.36 6.79 3.48
CA ILE A 126 -1.35 6.81 4.55
C ILE A 126 -0.79 8.22 4.66
N TYR A 127 -0.78 8.75 5.88
CA TYR A 127 -0.29 10.09 6.18
C TYR A 127 0.85 10.03 7.21
N GLY A 128 1.95 10.73 6.93
CA GLY A 128 3.07 10.89 7.84
C GLY A 128 3.17 12.33 8.34
N TYR A 129 3.93 12.56 9.40
CA TYR A 129 4.19 13.92 9.92
C TYR A 129 5.56 14.42 9.46
N ASP A 130 5.61 15.51 8.71
CA ASP A 130 6.88 16.21 8.42
C ASP A 130 7.21 17.15 9.58
N SER A 131 8.06 16.69 10.49
CA SER A 131 8.48 17.46 11.66
C SER A 131 9.26 18.73 11.33
N LYS A 132 9.85 18.84 10.14
CA LYS A 132 10.60 20.03 9.70
C LYS A 132 9.64 21.17 9.35
N ASN A 133 8.57 20.87 8.63
CA ASN A 133 7.57 21.85 8.21
C ASN A 133 6.41 21.97 9.22
N GLY A 134 6.28 20.99 10.12
CA GLY A 134 5.25 20.96 11.13
C GLY A 134 3.88 20.53 10.60
N GLU A 135 3.82 19.82 9.48
CA GLU A 135 2.60 19.49 8.74
C GLU A 135 2.41 17.98 8.56
N VAL A 136 1.16 17.55 8.38
CA VAL A 136 0.85 16.17 7.98
C VAL A 136 0.82 16.10 6.47
N VAL A 137 1.50 15.12 5.90
CA VAL A 137 1.63 14.93 4.45
C VAL A 137 1.11 13.55 4.04
N GLU A 138 0.46 13.49 2.88
CA GLU A 138 0.10 12.20 2.27
C GLU A 138 1.38 11.48 1.81
N LYS A 139 1.52 10.23 2.24
CA LYS A 139 2.64 9.34 1.91
C LYS A 139 2.27 8.29 0.88
N MET A 140 0.99 7.93 0.80
CA MET A 140 0.49 6.89 -0.10
C MET A 140 -1.01 7.08 -0.35
N SER A 141 -1.41 6.83 -1.59
CA SER A 141 -2.80 6.59 -1.99
C SER A 141 -2.88 5.16 -2.52
N CYS A 142 -3.85 4.39 -2.04
CA CYS A 142 -3.91 2.94 -2.27
C CYS A 142 -5.35 2.46 -2.30
N TYR A 143 -5.55 1.18 -2.60
CA TYR A 143 -6.81 0.50 -2.37
C TYR A 143 -7.08 0.34 -0.86
N PRO A 144 -8.34 0.20 -0.42
CA PRO A 144 -8.69 0.22 1.00
C PRO A 144 -8.37 -1.07 1.76
N SER A 145 -7.94 -2.14 1.09
CA SER A 145 -7.42 -3.34 1.76
C SER A 145 -5.92 -3.15 1.89
N VAL A 146 -5.43 -2.87 3.10
CA VAL A 146 -4.01 -2.51 3.34
C VAL A 146 -3.38 -3.49 4.31
N HIS A 147 -2.34 -4.18 3.84
CA HIS A 147 -1.53 -5.15 4.56
C HIS A 147 -0.16 -4.55 4.85
N VAL A 148 0.18 -4.41 6.13
CA VAL A 148 1.47 -3.83 6.57
C VAL A 148 2.39 -4.96 7.02
N TYR A 149 3.63 -4.98 6.55
CA TYR A 149 4.62 -5.96 6.94
C TYR A 149 5.65 -5.39 7.92
N ASP A 150 6.25 -6.26 8.73
CA ASP A 150 7.22 -5.89 9.77
C ASP A 150 8.52 -5.27 9.24
N ASN A 151 8.80 -5.43 7.94
CA ASN A 151 9.92 -4.83 7.23
C ASN A 151 9.57 -3.49 6.52
N GLY A 152 8.36 -2.96 6.75
CA GLY A 152 7.90 -1.69 6.17
C GLY A 152 7.40 -1.75 4.73
N VAL A 153 7.26 -2.96 4.17
CA VAL A 153 6.53 -3.17 2.91
C VAL A 153 5.03 -3.09 3.17
N ILE A 154 4.28 -2.56 2.20
CA ILE A 154 2.83 -2.55 2.21
C ILE A 154 2.33 -3.29 0.97
N CYS A 155 1.29 -4.10 1.14
CA CYS A 155 0.49 -4.62 0.03
C CYS A 155 -0.93 -4.09 0.11
N ASP A 156 -1.53 -3.82 -1.04
CA ASP A 156 -2.95 -3.46 -1.14
C ASP A 156 -3.70 -4.32 -2.15
N ASP A 157 -4.89 -4.80 -1.78
CA ASP A 157 -5.70 -5.62 -2.71
C ASP A 157 -6.40 -4.73 -3.72
N VAL A 158 -6.21 -5.02 -5.01
CA VAL A 158 -6.89 -4.30 -6.08
C VAL A 158 -8.37 -4.70 -6.08
N THR A 159 -9.27 -3.73 -5.89
CA THR A 159 -10.70 -3.97 -5.57
C THR A 159 -11.59 -4.38 -6.76
N VAL A 160 -11.06 -4.43 -7.98
CA VAL A 160 -11.85 -4.66 -9.20
C VAL A 160 -11.92 -6.11 -9.68
N ALA A 161 -11.36 -7.09 -8.96
CA ALA A 161 -11.37 -8.49 -9.36
C ALA A 161 -12.68 -9.25 -9.04
N LEU A 162 -13.83 -8.60 -9.26
CA LEU A 162 -15.14 -9.26 -9.15
C LEU A 162 -15.18 -10.41 -10.17
N ASN A 163 -15.26 -11.66 -9.67
CA ASN A 163 -15.36 -12.93 -10.40
C ASN A 163 -14.06 -13.74 -10.63
N ARG A 164 -12.98 -13.52 -9.88
CA ARG A 164 -11.86 -14.49 -9.83
C ARG A 164 -12.19 -15.67 -8.91
N SER A 165 -11.88 -16.89 -9.36
CA SER A 165 -12.03 -18.10 -8.56
C SER A 165 -11.04 -18.13 -7.39
N ALA A 166 -11.39 -18.83 -6.30
CA ALA A 166 -10.62 -18.83 -5.05
C ALA A 166 -9.21 -19.47 -5.16
N ASP A 167 -8.93 -20.14 -6.28
CA ASP A 167 -7.65 -20.75 -6.63
C ASP A 167 -6.73 -19.83 -7.44
N ARG A 168 -7.16 -18.63 -7.82
CA ARG A 168 -6.34 -17.65 -8.55
C ARG A 168 -5.69 -16.66 -7.60
N LEU A 169 -4.52 -16.16 -7.99
CA LEU A 169 -3.91 -15.02 -7.31
C LEU A 169 -4.86 -13.83 -7.35
N TRP A 170 -5.16 -13.26 -6.17
CA TRP A 170 -5.88 -11.99 -6.08
C TRP A 170 -4.91 -10.86 -6.44
N PRO A 171 -5.25 -9.95 -7.39
CA PRO A 171 -4.33 -8.90 -7.77
C PRO A 171 -4.04 -7.94 -6.61
N TYR A 172 -2.78 -7.54 -6.48
CA TYR A 172 -2.32 -6.70 -5.37
C TYR A 172 -1.20 -5.76 -5.79
N GLY A 173 -1.08 -4.60 -5.15
CA GLY A 173 0.08 -3.72 -5.28
C GLY A 173 1.14 -4.05 -4.22
N VAL A 174 2.40 -3.84 -4.55
CA VAL A 174 3.52 -3.85 -3.59
C VAL A 174 4.11 -2.45 -3.50
N TRP A 175 4.30 -1.96 -2.28
CA TRP A 175 4.75 -0.61 -2.01
C TRP A 175 5.89 -0.59 -1.01
N LYS A 176 6.87 0.28 -1.25
CA LYS A 176 8.02 0.46 -0.37
C LYS A 176 8.30 1.92 -0.14
N TYR A 177 8.58 2.30 1.10
CA TYR A 177 8.92 3.68 1.44
C TYR A 177 10.24 4.11 0.80
N ASP A 178 10.23 5.27 0.15
CA ASP A 178 11.41 5.95 -0.37
C ASP A 178 11.67 7.20 0.50
N SER A 179 12.76 7.17 1.25
CA SER A 179 13.14 8.25 2.16
C SER A 179 13.53 9.56 1.47
N THR A 180 13.97 9.50 0.21
CA THR A 180 14.37 10.68 -0.58
C THR A 180 13.14 11.42 -1.08
N GLN A 181 12.16 10.68 -1.61
CA GLN A 181 10.87 11.21 -2.05
C GLN A 181 9.88 11.39 -0.89
N LYS A 182 10.21 10.87 0.29
CA LYS A 182 9.39 10.89 1.50
C LYS A 182 7.98 10.33 1.29
N LYS A 183 7.83 9.27 0.48
CA LYS A 183 6.55 8.63 0.15
C LYS A 183 6.75 7.16 -0.18
N TYR A 184 5.66 6.39 -0.17
CA TYR A 184 5.67 5.02 -0.67
C TYR A 184 5.67 5.01 -2.20
N ILE A 185 6.50 4.16 -2.79
CA ILE A 185 6.65 3.99 -4.24
C ILE A 185 6.13 2.60 -4.62
N ASN A 186 5.25 2.56 -5.62
CA ASN A 186 4.77 1.32 -6.21
C ASN A 186 5.94 0.53 -6.82
N GLN A 187 6.12 -0.69 -6.35
CA GLN A 187 7.10 -1.65 -6.85
C GLN A 187 6.53 -2.56 -7.94
N GLY A 188 5.21 -2.58 -8.07
CA GLY A 188 4.46 -3.26 -9.10
C GLY A 188 3.07 -3.65 -8.60
N TYR A 189 2.07 -3.51 -9.46
CA TYR A 189 0.83 -4.25 -9.36
C TYR A 189 1.02 -5.62 -9.97
N VAL A 190 0.62 -6.64 -9.22
CA VAL A 190 0.76 -8.05 -9.56
C VAL A 190 -0.60 -8.58 -9.95
N SER A 191 -0.66 -9.27 -11.07
CA SER A 191 -1.78 -10.13 -11.44
C SER A 191 -1.28 -11.43 -12.06
N GLU A 192 -2.19 -12.35 -12.29
CA GLU A 192 -1.90 -13.64 -12.92
C GLU A 192 -2.79 -13.80 -14.15
N ILE A 193 -2.19 -14.26 -15.24
CA ILE A 193 -2.85 -14.55 -16.52
C ILE A 193 -2.67 -16.02 -16.89
N PHE A 194 -3.65 -16.57 -17.61
CA PHE A 194 -3.69 -17.96 -18.04
C PHE A 194 -3.81 -18.04 -19.56
N ALA A 195 -3.17 -19.01 -20.21
CA ALA A 195 -3.23 -19.12 -21.66
C ALA A 195 -4.64 -19.41 -22.23
N ASP A 196 -5.57 -19.89 -21.39
CA ASP A 196 -6.96 -20.17 -21.75
C ASP A 196 -7.95 -19.08 -21.31
N ASP A 197 -7.48 -18.03 -20.62
CA ASP A 197 -8.35 -16.92 -20.23
C ASP A 197 -8.75 -16.13 -21.48
N SER A 198 -10.06 -16.04 -21.76
CA SER A 198 -10.55 -15.18 -22.85
C SER A 198 -10.23 -13.69 -22.63
N GLU A 199 -9.79 -13.32 -21.42
CA GLU A 199 -9.30 -12.00 -21.05
C GLU A 199 -7.84 -11.75 -21.43
N THR A 200 -7.08 -12.76 -21.87
CA THR A 200 -5.78 -12.51 -22.52
C THR A 200 -5.92 -11.76 -23.83
N GLU A 201 -7.14 -11.61 -24.38
CA GLU A 201 -7.50 -10.63 -25.42
C GLU A 201 -7.87 -9.26 -24.79
N SER A 202 -6.98 -8.73 -23.95
CA SER A 202 -7.07 -7.34 -23.49
C SER A 202 -6.48 -6.41 -24.56
N GLU A 203 -6.90 -5.14 -24.67
CA GLU A 203 -6.29 -4.22 -25.65
C GLU A 203 -4.76 -4.02 -25.46
N GLU A 204 -4.21 -4.41 -24.31
CA GLU A 204 -2.77 -4.36 -24.02
C GLU A 204 -2.03 -5.68 -24.34
N LEU A 205 -2.76 -6.78 -24.64
CA LEU A 205 -2.19 -8.08 -25.01
C LEU A 205 -3.02 -8.78 -26.09
N ASP A 206 -2.42 -9.01 -27.26
CA ASP A 206 -3.08 -9.73 -28.36
C ASP A 206 -3.00 -11.27 -28.21
N GLN A 207 -1.99 -11.77 -27.49
CA GLN A 207 -1.74 -13.22 -27.32
C GLN A 207 -0.98 -13.53 -26.03
N PHE A 208 -1.19 -14.72 -25.47
CA PHE A 208 -0.44 -15.22 -24.31
C PHE A 208 1.07 -15.36 -24.66
N PRO A 209 1.99 -14.75 -23.87
CA PRO A 209 3.44 -14.80 -24.12
C PRO A 209 4.09 -16.18 -23.86
N THR A 210 3.84 -17.13 -24.75
CA THR A 210 4.37 -18.52 -24.63
C THR A 210 5.89 -18.63 -24.51
N ASP A 211 6.67 -17.64 -24.99
CA ASP A 211 8.13 -17.63 -24.83
C ASP A 211 8.59 -17.33 -23.40
N LYS A 212 7.68 -16.84 -22.54
CA LYS A 212 7.93 -16.51 -21.14
C LYS A 212 7.55 -17.64 -20.18
N ASP A 213 6.67 -18.53 -20.61
CA ASP A 213 6.20 -19.71 -19.86
C ASP A 213 7.23 -20.85 -20.02
N LYS A 214 8.21 -20.94 -19.10
CA LYS A 214 9.36 -21.85 -19.24
C LYS A 214 9.07 -23.23 -18.67
N ASP A 215 8.16 -23.33 -17.69
CA ASP A 215 7.71 -24.59 -17.14
C ASP A 215 6.50 -25.18 -17.90
N ASN A 216 5.91 -24.41 -18.83
CA ASN A 216 4.81 -24.79 -19.71
C ASN A 216 3.55 -25.18 -18.92
N ASP A 217 3.31 -24.50 -17.78
CA ASP A 217 2.11 -24.64 -16.97
C ASP A 217 0.95 -23.76 -17.45
N LYS A 218 1.20 -22.86 -18.43
CA LYS A 218 0.26 -21.92 -19.03
C LYS A 218 -0.17 -20.78 -18.10
N ILE A 219 0.65 -20.45 -17.11
CA ILE A 219 0.43 -19.39 -16.13
C ILE A 219 1.59 -18.40 -16.23
N LEU A 220 1.28 -17.11 -16.20
CA LEU A 220 2.29 -16.06 -16.06
C LEU A 220 1.84 -15.03 -15.03
N TYR A 221 2.82 -14.52 -14.29
CA TYR A 221 2.65 -13.39 -13.38
C TYR A 221 2.99 -12.10 -14.11
N VAL A 222 2.07 -11.15 -14.05
CA VAL A 222 2.22 -9.84 -14.70
C VAL A 222 2.54 -8.81 -13.63
N ILE A 223 3.64 -8.08 -13.82
CA ILE A 223 4.06 -6.98 -12.97
C ILE A 223 3.95 -5.67 -13.78
N LYS A 224 3.11 -4.74 -13.33
CA LYS A 224 2.94 -3.41 -13.93
C LYS A 224 3.24 -2.33 -12.90
N LYS A 225 4.27 -1.51 -13.13
CA LYS A 225 4.51 -0.31 -12.32
C LYS A 225 3.76 0.88 -12.93
N ASP A 226 3.59 1.92 -12.14
CA ASP A 226 3.02 3.17 -12.64
C ASP A 226 3.83 3.70 -13.83
N ASN A 227 3.13 3.94 -14.95
CA ASN A 227 3.72 4.44 -16.20
C ASN A 227 4.85 3.55 -16.80
N SER A 228 4.83 2.23 -16.56
CA SER A 228 5.75 1.28 -17.18
C SER A 228 5.02 0.27 -18.07
N ASP A 229 5.78 -0.34 -18.98
CA ASP A 229 5.36 -1.55 -19.68
C ASP A 229 5.16 -2.72 -18.70
N MET A 230 4.38 -3.70 -19.13
CA MET A 230 4.19 -4.94 -18.39
C MET A 230 5.45 -5.82 -18.43
N THR A 231 5.75 -6.46 -17.31
CA THR A 231 6.73 -7.55 -17.23
C THR A 231 6.00 -8.86 -17.00
N PHE A 232 6.34 -9.87 -17.80
CA PHE A 232 5.82 -11.24 -17.67
C PHE A 232 6.89 -12.12 -17.03
N LEU A 233 6.52 -12.77 -15.93
CA LEU A 233 7.39 -13.65 -15.17
C LEU A 233 6.77 -15.04 -15.10
N ASP A 234 7.61 -16.04 -15.35
CA ASP A 234 7.30 -17.41 -14.95
C ASP A 234 7.35 -17.54 -13.42
N LYS A 235 6.78 -18.61 -12.86
CA LYS A 235 6.65 -18.81 -11.42
C LYS A 235 7.97 -18.66 -10.65
N ASP A 236 9.03 -19.30 -11.11
CA ASP A 236 10.36 -19.23 -10.49
C ASP A 236 10.95 -17.81 -10.47
N GLU A 237 10.57 -16.96 -11.43
CA GLU A 237 11.03 -15.57 -11.52
C GLU A 237 10.14 -14.65 -10.66
N TYR A 238 8.84 -14.90 -10.67
CA TYR A 238 7.88 -14.23 -9.80
C TYR A 238 8.19 -14.48 -8.33
N GLU A 239 8.43 -15.72 -7.92
CA GLU A 239 8.77 -16.06 -6.53
C GLU A 239 10.05 -15.33 -6.08
N LYS A 240 11.07 -15.22 -6.94
CA LYS A 240 12.29 -14.43 -6.63
C LYS A 240 12.00 -12.94 -6.50
N TRP A 241 11.13 -12.40 -7.35
CA TRP A 241 10.72 -11.00 -7.27
C TRP A 241 9.91 -10.74 -5.98
N HIS A 242 8.93 -11.58 -5.68
CA HIS A 242 8.10 -11.55 -4.48
C HIS A 242 8.95 -11.66 -3.21
N ASP A 243 9.87 -12.63 -3.17
CA ASP A 243 10.78 -12.86 -2.05
C ASP A 243 11.72 -11.68 -1.79
N GLY A 244 12.03 -10.90 -2.83
CA GLY A 244 12.77 -9.65 -2.71
C GLY A 244 12.10 -8.63 -1.78
N PHE A 245 10.79 -8.76 -1.56
CA PHE A 245 10.00 -7.90 -0.67
C PHE A 245 9.47 -8.63 0.56
N LEU A 246 9.05 -9.90 0.43
CA LEU A 246 8.19 -10.54 1.42
C LEU A 246 8.73 -11.85 2.02
N LYS A 247 9.89 -12.36 1.59
CA LYS A 247 10.39 -13.71 1.96
C LYS A 247 10.31 -14.04 3.46
N ASP A 248 10.90 -13.18 4.29
CA ASP A 248 10.93 -13.33 5.75
C ASP A 248 10.03 -12.29 6.45
N ALA A 249 9.30 -11.50 5.65
CA ALA A 249 8.44 -10.44 6.15
C ALA A 249 7.17 -11.04 6.75
N LYS A 250 6.75 -10.51 7.89
CA LYS A 250 5.53 -10.94 8.57
C LYS A 250 4.50 -9.85 8.50
N GLU A 251 3.32 -10.22 8.03
CA GLU A 251 2.18 -9.33 8.09
C GLU A 251 1.87 -8.99 9.55
N ILE A 252 1.70 -7.69 9.81
CA ILE A 252 1.32 -7.15 11.09
C ILE A 252 -0.19 -7.00 11.12
N LYS A 253 -0.81 -7.58 12.15
CA LYS A 253 -2.22 -7.31 12.46
C LYS A 253 -2.39 -5.88 12.99
N ILE A 254 -2.84 -4.98 12.12
CA ILE A 254 -3.19 -3.61 12.51
C ILE A 254 -4.51 -3.59 13.28
N ASN A 255 -4.53 -2.89 14.41
CA ASN A 255 -5.72 -2.71 15.22
C ASN A 255 -6.49 -1.46 14.75
N TYR A 256 -7.28 -1.64 13.69
CA TYR A 256 -8.14 -0.60 13.16
C TYR A 256 -9.27 -0.24 14.11
N LYS A 257 -9.65 1.04 14.12
CA LYS A 257 -10.80 1.57 14.86
C LYS A 257 -11.79 2.18 13.87
N ASN A 258 -13.08 2.01 14.17
CA ASN A 258 -14.15 2.70 13.47
C ASN A 258 -14.00 4.22 13.61
N LEU A 259 -14.40 4.97 12.57
CA LEU A 259 -14.22 6.41 12.43
C LEU A 259 -15.16 7.25 13.32
N THR A 260 -15.59 6.73 14.47
CA THR A 260 -16.46 7.50 15.39
C THR A 260 -15.71 8.69 16.01
N LEU A 261 -16.42 9.80 16.27
CA LEU A 261 -15.84 10.96 16.98
C LEU A 261 -15.24 10.56 18.34
N LYS A 262 -15.85 9.60 19.04
CA LYS A 262 -15.32 9.07 20.31
C LYS A 262 -13.95 8.43 20.09
N ASN A 263 -13.82 7.53 19.11
CA ASN A 263 -12.56 6.87 18.81
C ASN A 263 -11.50 7.89 18.40
N ILE A 264 -11.84 8.85 17.53
CA ILE A 264 -10.93 9.92 17.07
C ILE A 264 -10.37 10.69 18.28
N ASN A 265 -11.25 11.11 19.19
CA ASN A 265 -10.85 11.82 20.41
C ASN A 265 -10.02 10.95 21.36
N ASP A 266 -10.33 9.65 21.47
CA ASP A 266 -9.58 8.72 22.32
C ASP A 266 -8.18 8.39 21.78
N SER A 267 -8.03 8.28 20.45
CA SER A 267 -6.76 7.95 19.79
C SER A 267 -5.79 9.13 19.74
N CYS A 268 -6.31 10.35 19.73
CA CYS A 268 -5.54 11.58 19.54
C CYS A 268 -5.62 12.50 20.77
N LYS A 269 -5.70 11.94 21.98
CA LYS A 269 -5.59 12.74 23.21
C LYS A 269 -4.21 13.35 23.29
N GLU A 270 -4.14 14.66 23.45
CA GLU A 270 -2.92 15.34 23.86
C GLU A 270 -2.51 14.79 25.23
N GLN A 271 -1.28 14.29 25.34
CA GLN A 271 -0.68 13.92 26.63
C GLN A 271 -0.06 15.15 27.28
#